data_AF-A0A0N7HIN9-F1
#
_entry.id   AF-A0A0N7HIN9-F1
#
_cell.length_a   1.000
_cell.length_b   1.000
_cell.length_c   1.000
_cell.angle_alpha   90.00
_cell.angle_beta   90.00
_cell.angle_gamma   90.00
#
_symmetry.space_group_name_H-M   'P 1'
#
loop_
_entity.id
_entity.type
_entity.pdbx_description
1 polymer ?
#
loop_
_entity_poly.entity_id
_entity_poly.type
_entity_poly.pdbx_seq_one_letter_code
_entity_poly.pdbx_strand_id
1 'polypeptide(L)' 'MSGIARRTIVENVMRVTPKHHGKIEGRPVLIIDDVMTTGATLDACAQACLSAGASRVDVAVLARVARER' A
#
# COMPACT_ATOMS: atom_id res chain seq x y z
N MET A 1 -7.00 19.37 6.00
CA MET A 1 -7.46 18.51 4.88
C MET A 1 -7.95 17.18 5.45
N SER A 2 -9.24 16.88 5.30
CA SER A 2 -9.88 15.67 5.85
C SER A 2 -9.26 14.38 5.29
N GLY A 3 -9.08 13.36 6.13
CA GLY A 3 -8.57 12.04 5.72
C GLY A 3 -9.44 11.30 4.68
N ILE A 4 -10.66 11.80 4.42
CA ILE A 4 -11.53 11.34 3.34
C ILE A 4 -10.99 11.77 1.97
N ALA A 5 -10.51 13.02 1.85
CA ALA A 5 -10.00 13.55 0.58
C ALA A 5 -8.74 12.83 0.08
N ARG A 6 -7.93 12.26 0.99
CA ARG A 6 -6.75 11.46 0.62
C ARG A 6 -7.09 10.09 0.03
N ARG A 7 -8.23 9.49 0.42
CA ARG A 7 -8.60 8.13 -0.01
C ARG A 7 -8.95 8.11 -1.50
N THR A 8 -9.78 9.06 -1.91
CA THR A 8 -10.26 9.19 -3.29
C THR A 8 -9.15 9.54 -4.29
N ILE A 9 -8.07 10.20 -3.85
CA ILE A 9 -6.93 10.51 -4.73
C ILE A 9 -6.05 9.28 -4.98
N VAL A 10 -6.02 8.31 -4.07
CA VAL A 10 -5.00 7.25 -4.07
C VAL A 10 -5.55 5.90 -4.58
N GLU A 11 -6.86 5.72 -4.57
CA GLU A 11 -7.54 4.60 -5.23
C GLU A 11 -7.14 4.55 -6.73
N ASN A 12 -6.49 3.45 -7.15
CA ASN A 12 -5.99 3.20 -8.51
C ASN A 12 -4.83 4.07 -9.06
N VAL A 13 -4.14 4.85 -8.22
CA VAL A 13 -2.99 5.66 -8.71
C VAL A 13 -1.66 4.90 -8.67
N MET A 14 -1.55 3.85 -7.85
CA MET A 14 -0.31 3.09 -7.71
C MET A 14 -0.28 1.89 -8.65
N ARG A 15 0.88 1.68 -9.31
CA ARG A 15 1.13 0.53 -10.19
C ARG A 15 2.57 0.07 -10.07
N VAL A 16 2.79 -1.25 -10.09
CA VAL A 16 4.12 -1.84 -10.27
C VAL A 16 4.64 -1.50 -11.67
N THR A 17 5.87 -0.99 -11.76
CA THR A 17 6.51 -0.73 -13.06
C THR A 17 6.72 -2.07 -13.81
N PRO A 18 6.39 -2.18 -15.11
CA PRO A 18 6.50 -3.43 -15.89
C PRO A 18 7.83 -4.18 -15.72
N LYS A 19 8.95 -3.46 -15.70
CA LYS A 19 10.31 -4.02 -15.49
C LYS A 19 10.51 -4.76 -14.16
N HIS A 20 9.60 -4.60 -13.20
CA HIS A 20 9.67 -5.21 -11.87
C HIS A 20 8.64 -6.32 -11.65
N HIS A 21 7.75 -6.60 -12.60
CA HIS A 21 6.73 -7.65 -12.44
C HIS A 21 7.35 -9.01 -12.12
N GLY A 22 8.40 -9.44 -12.83
CA GLY A 22 9.07 -10.71 -12.56
C GLY A 22 9.76 -10.79 -11.18
N LYS A 23 9.91 -9.67 -10.47
CA LYS A 23 10.41 -9.65 -9.08
C LYS A 23 9.30 -9.83 -8.04
N ILE A 24 8.04 -9.69 -8.45
CA ILE A 24 6.87 -9.67 -7.56
C ILE A 24 5.98 -10.89 -7.79
N GLU A 25 5.81 -11.33 -9.04
CA GLU A 25 4.92 -12.41 -9.41
C GLU A 25 5.19 -13.71 -8.61
N GLY A 26 4.14 -14.25 -7.98
CA GLY A 26 4.17 -15.42 -7.13
C GLY A 26 4.83 -15.23 -5.76
N ARG A 27 5.41 -14.06 -5.47
CA ARG A 27 6.25 -13.83 -4.29
C ARG A 27 5.51 -13.04 -3.19
N PRO A 28 5.83 -13.30 -1.91
CA PRO A 28 5.37 -12.44 -0.83
C PRO A 28 6.06 -11.08 -0.91
N VAL A 29 5.32 -10.01 -0.63
CA VAL A 29 5.82 -8.63 -0.60
C VAL A 29 5.62 -8.04 0.78
N LEU A 30 6.66 -7.40 1.33
CA LEU A 30 6.58 -6.58 2.54
C LEU A 30 6.70 -5.11 2.14
N ILE A 31 5.66 -4.32 2.42
CA ILE A 31 5.69 -2.87 2.28
C ILE A 31 6.18 -2.28 3.60
N ILE A 32 7.17 -1.39 3.52
CA ILE A 32 7.71 -0.67 4.68
C ILE A 32 7.41 0.81 4.51
N ASP A 33 6.84 1.42 5.54
CA ASP A 33 6.57 2.85 5.60
C ASP A 33 6.87 3.36 7.02
N ASP A 34 7.01 4.67 7.21
CA ASP A 34 7.30 5.23 8.53
C ASP A 34 6.04 5.31 9.41
N VAL A 35 5.00 6.00 8.96
CA VAL A 35 3.81 6.34 9.73
C VAL A 35 2.54 6.08 8.94
N MET A 36 1.74 5.13 9.42
CA MET A 36 0.40 4.89 8.90
C MET A 36 -0.61 5.86 9.54
N THR A 37 -1.26 6.67 8.71
CA THR A 37 -2.41 7.50 9.12
C THR A 37 -3.74 6.75 8.87
N THR A 38 -4.46 7.07 7.80
CA THR A 38 -5.70 6.37 7.41
C THR A 38 -5.44 5.01 6.76
N GLY A 39 -4.20 4.75 6.32
CA GLY A 39 -3.83 3.55 5.57
C GLY A 39 -4.06 3.64 4.06
N ALA A 40 -4.63 4.74 3.53
CA ALA A 40 -4.99 4.84 2.11
C ALA A 40 -3.81 4.60 1.15
N THR A 41 -2.62 5.14 1.45
CA THR A 41 -1.42 4.92 0.64
C THR A 41 -0.98 3.47 0.64
N LEU A 42 -0.93 2.86 1.82
CA LEU A 42 -0.50 1.47 2.01
C LEU A 42 -1.46 0.50 1.32
N ASP A 43 -2.76 0.77 1.40
CA ASP A 43 -3.80 -0.03 0.73
C ASP A 43 -3.64 0.02 -0.79
N ALA A 44 -3.48 1.21 -1.39
CA ALA A 44 -3.25 1.33 -2.83
C ALA A 44 -1.96 0.64 -3.29
N CYS A 45 -0.86 0.74 -2.52
CA CYS A 45 0.36 0.01 -2.81
C CYS A 45 0.17 -1.51 -2.72
N ALA A 46 -0.57 -1.99 -1.72
CA ALA A 46 -0.88 -3.40 -1.57
C ALA A 46 -1.70 -3.93 -2.74
N GLN A 47 -2.75 -3.20 -3.15
CA GLN A 47 -3.55 -3.55 -4.33
C GLN A 47 -2.71 -3.57 -5.61
N ALA A 48 -1.77 -2.63 -5.77
CA ALA A 48 -0.87 -2.62 -6.92
C ALA A 48 0.04 -3.86 -6.96
N CYS A 49 0.57 -4.29 -5.82
CA CYS A 49 1.39 -5.50 -5.72
C CYS A 49 0.58 -6.78 -5.97
N LEU A 50 -0.62 -6.88 -5.38
CA LEU A 50 -1.53 -8.02 -5.60
C LEU A 50 -1.95 -8.11 -7.07
N SER A 51 -2.31 -6.99 -7.69
CA SER A 51 -2.64 -6.91 -9.12
C SER A 51 -1.46 -7.28 -10.03
N ALA A 52 -0.22 -7.11 -9.54
CA ALA A 52 0.99 -7.53 -10.23
C ALA A 52 1.36 -9.00 -9.98
N GLY A 53 0.53 -9.76 -9.24
CA GLY A 53 0.69 -11.18 -9.01
C GLY A 53 1.41 -11.56 -7.72
N ALA A 54 1.58 -10.66 -6.75
CA ALA A 54 2.13 -11.01 -5.45
C ALA A 54 1.27 -12.10 -4.76
N SER A 55 1.90 -13.08 -4.11
CA SER A 55 1.17 -14.17 -3.42
C SER A 55 0.58 -13.75 -2.08
N ARG A 56 1.16 -12.74 -1.44
CA ARG A 56 0.60 -12.01 -0.29
C ARG A 56 1.29 -10.66 -0.16
N VAL A 57 0.64 -9.73 0.54
CA VAL A 57 1.22 -8.44 0.91
C VAL A 57 1.08 -8.23 2.41
N ASP A 58 2.22 -8.06 3.06
CA ASP A 58 2.33 -7.69 4.47
C ASP A 58 2.78 -6.22 4.57
N VAL A 59 2.42 -5.54 5.66
CA VAL A 59 2.78 -4.13 5.89
C VAL A 59 3.45 -3.98 7.25
N ALA A 60 4.61 -3.32 7.27
CA ALA A 60 5.30 -2.92 8.48
C ALA A 60 5.45 -1.40 8.53
N VAL A 61 5.04 -0.80 9.66
CA VAL A 61 5.21 0.63 9.92
C VAL A 61 5.81 0.88 11.29
N LEU A 62 6.59 1.96 11.43
CA LEU A 62 7.16 2.35 12.72
C LEU A 62 6.09 2.90 13.66
N ALA A 63 5.11 3.62 13.12
CA ALA A 63 4.00 4.16 13.90
C ALA A 63 2.67 4.08 13.16
N ARG A 64 1.58 4.04 13.94
CA ARG A 64 0.21 4.22 13.45
C ARG A 64 -0.46 5.32 14.24
N VAL A 65 -1.12 6.24 13.56
CA VAL A 65 -1.95 7.26 14.22
C VAL A 65 -3.16 6.59 14.87
N ALA A 66 -3.21 6.62 16.20
CA ALA A 66 -4.40 6.26 16.96
C ALA A 66 -5.44 7.38 16.81
N ARG A 67 -6.71 7.01 16.63
CA ARG A 67 -7.80 7.98 16.78
C ARG A 67 -8.03 8.19 18.29
N GLU A 68 -8.03 9.44 18.72
CA GLU A 68 -8.53 9.80 20.05
C GLU A 68 -9.97 9.28 20.18
N ARG A 69 -10.26 8.63 21.32
CA ARG A 69 -11.61 8.17 21.67
C ARG A 69 -12.47 9.34 22.08
#